data_AF-S7Q676-F1
#
_entry.id   AF-S7Q676-F1
#
_cell.length_a   1.000
_cell.length_b   1.000
_cell.length_c   1.000
_cell.angle_alpha   90.00
_cell.angle_beta   90.00
_cell.angle_gamma   90.00
#
_symmetry.space_group_name_H-M   'P 1'
#
loop_
_entity.id
_entity.type
_entity.pdbx_description
1 polymer ?
#
loop_
_entity_poly.entity_id
_entity_poly.type
_entity_poly.pdbx_seq_one_letter_code
_entity_poly.pdbx_strand_id
1 'polypeptide(L)'
;MSSSAADTTPSSRLILDQPRPAVGHRVEAVDPNGRRCTVEHCPRERAVQLCHVLPRSTHETLLSSLEWFWRMRHRSLNLDTRYNIFPLGASLHFLHDHHRWALLPPDEIVNQYAATLRRGRVAVREDFPAIGNDIYTYRFLPLHSDMKTFGVTQQTQHPPTADSFASFVYPFDGLILRSHIHPKFAIVELGRKMARLGPEVWVPLVTQWPILDT
;
A
#
# COMPACT_ATOMS: atom_id res chain seq x y z
N MET A 1 53.57 0.36 -5.87
CA MET A 1 52.31 -0.12 -6.46
C MET A 1 51.24 0.00 -5.38
N SER A 2 50.44 1.06 -5.42
CA SER A 2 49.38 1.33 -4.44
C SER A 2 48.09 0.73 -4.96
N SER A 3 47.53 -0.28 -4.27
CA SER A 3 46.26 -0.89 -4.67
C SER A 3 45.12 0.09 -4.42
N SER A 4 44.36 0.43 -5.46
CA SER A 4 43.12 1.18 -5.28
C SER A 4 42.15 0.37 -4.43
N ALA A 5 41.50 1.03 -3.46
CA ALA A 5 40.40 0.46 -2.71
C ALA A 5 39.37 -0.07 -3.71
N ALA A 6 39.25 -1.39 -3.80
CA ALA A 6 38.21 -2.04 -4.59
C ALA A 6 36.84 -1.56 -4.10
N ASP A 7 35.94 -1.29 -5.05
CA ASP A 7 34.51 -1.11 -4.82
C ASP A 7 33.96 -2.36 -4.11
N THR A 8 34.06 -2.37 -2.78
CA THR A 8 33.59 -3.48 -1.95
C THR A 8 32.09 -3.32 -1.75
N THR A 9 31.34 -4.37 -2.07
CA THR A 9 29.93 -4.45 -1.70
C THR A 9 29.84 -4.30 -0.18
N PRO A 10 29.03 -3.35 0.35
CA PRO A 10 28.97 -3.11 1.79
C PRO A 10 28.55 -4.39 2.53
N SER A 11 29.19 -4.62 3.68
CA SER A 11 28.94 -5.79 4.54
C SER A 11 27.51 -5.84 5.09
N SER A 12 26.80 -4.72 5.08
CA SER A 12 25.37 -4.60 5.38
C SER A 12 24.65 -3.95 4.21
N ARG A 13 23.58 -4.60 3.71
CA ARG A 13 22.71 -4.05 2.67
C ARG A 13 21.87 -2.89 3.22
N LEU A 14 21.50 -1.95 2.35
CA LEU A 14 20.54 -0.87 2.66
C LEU A 14 19.23 -1.48 3.15
N ILE A 15 18.98 -1.38 4.44
CA ILE A 15 17.67 -1.58 5.02
C ILE A 15 16.91 -0.27 4.78
N LEU A 16 15.85 -0.30 3.97
CA LEU A 16 14.95 0.83 3.82
C LEU A 16 14.38 1.22 5.19
N ASP A 17 14.25 2.51 5.45
CA ASP A 17 13.81 3.13 6.70
C ASP A 17 12.70 2.33 7.39
N GLN A 18 13.06 1.57 8.44
CA GLN A 18 12.12 0.71 9.16
C GLN A 18 11.41 1.47 10.27
N PRO A 19 10.12 1.19 10.51
CA PRO A 19 9.42 1.68 11.68
C PRO A 19 10.12 1.28 12.98
N ARG A 20 9.82 2.02 14.05
CA ARG A 20 10.33 1.71 15.40
C ARG A 20 9.91 0.30 15.82
N PRO A 21 10.72 -0.44 16.61
CA PRO A 21 10.40 -1.81 17.03
C PRO A 21 9.02 -1.96 17.68
N ALA A 22 8.63 -1.01 18.54
CA ALA A 22 7.31 -1.01 19.19
C ALA A 22 6.14 -0.92 18.20
N VAL A 23 6.34 -0.28 17.05
CA VAL A 23 5.33 -0.22 15.98
C VAL A 23 5.29 -1.55 15.25
N GLY A 24 6.46 -2.15 14.98
CA GLY A 24 6.56 -3.50 14.42
C GLY A 24 5.73 -4.50 15.20
N HIS A 25 5.90 -4.59 16.52
CA HIS A 25 5.09 -5.49 17.35
C HIS A 25 3.57 -5.23 17.25
N ARG A 26 3.14 -3.97 17.10
CA ARG A 26 1.73 -3.63 16.92
C ARG A 26 1.19 -4.05 15.55
N VAL A 27 2.02 -4.00 14.51
CA VAL A 27 1.68 -4.51 13.17
C VAL A 27 1.58 -6.03 13.21
N GLU A 28 2.57 -6.70 13.80
CA GLU A 28 2.60 -8.16 13.93
C GLU A 28 1.38 -8.71 14.66
N ALA A 29 0.89 -8.00 15.68
CA ALA A 29 -0.29 -8.40 16.46
C ALA A 29 -1.61 -8.38 15.67
N VAL A 30 -1.68 -7.65 14.54
CA VAL A 30 -2.90 -7.53 13.73
C VAL A 30 -2.71 -8.01 12.29
N ASP A 31 -1.52 -8.42 11.90
CA ASP A 31 -1.22 -8.87 10.55
C ASP A 31 -1.87 -10.23 10.26
N PRO A 32 -2.83 -10.30 9.32
CA PRO A 32 -3.48 -11.57 8.99
C PRO A 32 -2.54 -12.55 8.29
N ASN A 33 -1.36 -12.11 7.85
CA ASN A 33 -0.42 -12.91 7.06
C ASN A 33 0.76 -13.46 7.88
N GLY A 34 0.76 -13.28 9.20
CA GLY A 34 1.78 -13.87 10.08
C GLY A 34 3.21 -13.40 9.78
N ARG A 35 3.38 -12.10 9.53
CA ARG A 35 4.67 -11.40 9.25
C ARG A 35 5.27 -11.70 7.88
N ARG A 36 4.48 -12.30 6.98
CA ARG A 36 4.85 -12.57 5.59
C ARG A 36 4.59 -11.34 4.73
N CYS A 37 5.25 -11.26 3.58
CA CYS A 37 4.92 -10.24 2.59
C CYS A 37 3.43 -10.29 2.24
N THR A 38 2.72 -9.17 2.36
CA THR A 38 1.27 -9.08 2.10
C THR A 38 0.91 -9.46 0.66
N VAL A 39 1.83 -9.27 -0.28
CA VAL A 39 1.60 -9.53 -1.71
C VAL A 39 2.09 -10.92 -2.12
N GLU A 40 3.33 -11.26 -1.78
CA GLU A 40 3.97 -12.51 -2.23
C GLU A 40 3.78 -13.67 -1.24
N HIS A 41 3.24 -13.42 -0.03
CA HIS A 41 3.14 -14.38 1.09
C HIS A 41 4.47 -15.07 1.45
N CYS A 42 5.58 -14.47 1.06
CA CYS A 42 6.90 -14.98 1.31
C CYS A 42 7.32 -14.74 2.77
N PRO A 43 8.15 -15.63 3.33
CA PRO A 43 8.58 -15.52 4.72
C PRO A 43 9.55 -14.35 4.90
N ARG A 44 9.71 -13.89 6.15
CA ARG A 44 10.48 -12.68 6.51
C ARG A 44 11.92 -12.70 5.99
N GLU A 45 12.51 -13.89 5.93
CA GLU A 45 13.86 -14.16 5.43
C GLU A 45 14.06 -13.72 3.98
N ARG A 46 12.98 -13.60 3.18
CA ARG A 46 13.01 -13.04 1.81
C ARG A 46 13.02 -11.49 1.82
N ALA A 47 13.72 -10.89 2.78
CA ALA A 47 13.85 -9.45 2.94
C ALA A 47 12.50 -8.71 3.01
N VAL A 48 11.57 -9.22 3.83
CA VAL A 48 10.31 -8.54 4.12
C VAL A 48 10.56 -7.36 5.06
N GLN A 49 10.00 -6.22 4.69
CA GLN A 49 10.13 -4.92 5.35
C GLN A 49 8.76 -4.37 5.71
N LEU A 50 8.71 -3.52 6.73
CA LEU A 50 7.49 -2.79 7.05
C LEU A 50 7.40 -1.52 6.19
N CYS A 51 6.36 -1.43 5.38
CA CYS A 51 6.10 -0.34 4.46
C CYS A 51 4.95 0.52 4.98
N HIS A 52 5.10 1.85 4.92
CA HIS A 52 3.99 2.77 5.16
C HIS A 52 3.13 2.88 3.89
N VAL A 53 1.80 2.80 4.02
CA VAL A 53 0.89 3.11 2.92
C VAL A 53 0.97 4.60 2.62
N LEU A 54 0.62 5.46 3.58
CA LEU A 54 0.81 6.90 3.49
C LEU A 54 2.17 7.28 4.10
N PRO A 55 3.11 7.88 3.34
CA PRO A 55 4.47 8.14 3.81
C PRO A 55 4.54 9.08 5.02
N ARG A 56 5.50 8.85 5.93
CA ARG A 56 5.75 9.73 7.09
C ARG A 56 6.09 11.18 6.70
N SER A 57 6.64 11.38 5.50
CA SER A 57 6.97 12.67 4.92
C SER A 57 5.76 13.45 4.37
N THR A 58 4.54 12.96 4.63
CA THR A 58 3.32 13.64 4.20
C THR A 58 3.21 15.04 4.81
N HIS A 59 2.97 16.04 3.95
CA HIS A 59 2.96 17.46 4.33
C HIS A 59 1.88 17.79 5.37
N GLU A 60 2.19 18.69 6.32
CA GLU A 60 1.28 19.07 7.42
C GLU A 60 -0.08 19.53 6.91
N THR A 61 -0.13 20.30 5.82
CA THR A 61 -1.39 20.76 5.20
C THR A 61 -2.33 19.60 4.84
N LEU A 62 -1.77 18.51 4.28
CA LEU A 62 -2.57 17.33 3.97
C LEU A 62 -3.01 16.64 5.26
N LEU A 63 -2.11 16.49 6.25
CA LEU A 63 -2.47 15.88 7.54
C LEU A 63 -3.60 16.62 8.25
N SER A 64 -3.54 17.96 8.32
CA SER A 64 -4.62 18.78 8.90
C SER A 64 -5.95 18.59 8.17
N SER A 65 -5.91 18.46 6.83
CA SER A 65 -7.10 18.20 6.02
C SER A 65 -7.67 16.80 6.31
N LEU A 66 -6.80 15.79 6.40
CA LEU A 66 -7.21 14.42 6.75
C LEU A 66 -7.80 14.37 8.16
N GLU A 67 -7.18 15.03 9.13
CA GLU A 67 -7.70 15.10 10.51
C GLU A 67 -9.09 15.71 10.55
N TRP A 68 -9.31 16.80 9.80
CA TRP A 68 -10.62 17.44 9.71
C TRP A 68 -11.68 16.47 9.18
N PHE A 69 -11.45 15.87 8.01
CA PHE A 69 -12.43 15.00 7.36
C PHE A 69 -12.60 13.64 8.04
N TRP A 70 -11.55 13.12 8.69
CA TRP A 70 -11.62 11.89 9.49
C TRP A 70 -12.15 12.12 10.91
N ARG A 71 -12.66 13.33 11.20
CA ARG A 71 -13.20 13.75 12.50
C ARG A 71 -12.24 13.55 13.66
N MET A 72 -10.95 13.68 13.39
CA MET A 72 -9.90 13.59 14.39
C MET A 72 -9.68 14.96 15.05
N ARG A 73 -9.02 14.95 16.21
CA ARG A 73 -8.52 16.18 16.82
C ARG A 73 -7.35 16.71 15.97
N HIS A 74 -7.23 18.02 15.84
CA HIS A 74 -6.07 18.63 15.18
C HIS A 74 -4.74 18.17 15.83
N ARG A 75 -3.75 17.83 15.00
CA ARG A 75 -2.44 17.26 15.38
C ARG A 75 -2.53 15.96 16.18
N SER A 76 -3.49 15.11 15.85
CA SER A 76 -3.64 13.78 16.46
C SER A 76 -3.45 12.61 15.48
N LEU A 77 -3.38 12.88 14.17
CA LEU A 77 -3.12 11.83 13.19
C LEU A 77 -1.67 11.35 13.28
N ASN A 78 -1.50 10.14 13.79
CA ASN A 78 -0.22 9.45 13.81
C ASN A 78 -0.08 8.52 12.59
N LEU A 79 0.87 8.81 11.71
CA LEU A 79 1.20 7.94 10.56
C LEU A 79 2.00 6.69 10.94
N ASP A 80 2.66 6.70 12.11
CA ASP A 80 3.40 5.56 12.66
C ASP A 80 2.46 4.65 13.47
N THR A 81 1.40 4.22 12.78
CA THR A 81 0.31 3.38 13.30
C THR A 81 0.22 2.09 12.52
N ARG A 82 -0.20 1.01 13.19
CA ARG A 82 -0.39 -0.31 12.53
C ARG A 82 -1.38 -0.24 11.36
N TYR A 83 -2.37 0.63 11.43
CA TYR A 83 -3.35 0.81 10.36
C TYR A 83 -2.82 1.44 9.07
N ASN A 84 -1.58 1.94 9.09
CA ASN A 84 -0.90 2.57 7.96
C ASN A 84 0.37 1.80 7.56
N ILE A 85 0.70 0.68 8.21
CA ILE A 85 1.96 -0.03 8.00
C ILE A 85 1.70 -1.52 7.78
N PHE A 86 2.30 -2.10 6.76
CA PHE A 86 2.12 -3.51 6.41
C PHE A 86 3.41 -4.15 5.88
N PRO A 87 3.58 -5.48 6.00
CA PRO A 87 4.78 -6.13 5.52
C PRO A 87 4.79 -6.28 4.00
N LEU A 88 5.91 -5.95 3.36
CA LEU A 88 6.16 -6.10 1.92
C LEU A 88 7.57 -6.62 1.66
N GLY A 89 7.74 -7.41 0.60
CA GLY A 89 9.07 -7.75 0.08
C GLY A 89 9.78 -6.49 -0.41
N ALA A 90 11.10 -6.40 -0.19
CA ALA A 90 11.90 -5.20 -0.47
C ALA A 90 11.70 -4.63 -1.89
N SER A 91 11.58 -5.46 -2.91
CA SER A 91 11.34 -5.00 -4.29
C SER A 91 9.96 -4.36 -4.45
N LEU A 92 8.92 -4.95 -3.87
CA LEU A 92 7.56 -4.40 -3.92
C LEU A 92 7.41 -3.14 -3.07
N HIS A 93 8.12 -3.07 -1.95
CA HIS A 93 8.24 -1.85 -1.14
C HIS A 93 8.86 -0.71 -1.96
N PHE A 94 10.01 -0.96 -2.61
CA PHE A 94 10.64 0.02 -3.49
C PHE A 94 9.68 0.49 -4.59
N LEU A 95 8.99 -0.44 -5.26
CA LEU A 95 8.00 -0.10 -6.30
C LEU A 95 6.80 0.69 -5.76
N HIS A 96 6.37 0.41 -4.53
CA HIS A 96 5.29 1.15 -3.87
C HIS A 96 5.67 2.61 -3.64
N ASP A 97 6.89 2.85 -3.13
CA ASP A 97 7.42 4.20 -2.86
C ASP A 97 7.64 5.01 -4.14
N HIS A 98 7.93 4.34 -5.26
CA HIS A 98 8.09 4.95 -6.58
C HIS A 98 6.79 5.01 -7.39
N HIS A 99 5.64 4.96 -6.71
CA HIS A 99 4.30 5.11 -7.30
C HIS A 99 3.98 4.11 -8.43
N ARG A 100 4.61 2.92 -8.45
CA ARG A 100 4.41 1.93 -9.51
C ARG A 100 3.13 1.11 -9.35
N TRP A 101 2.63 1.00 -8.12
CA TRP A 101 1.38 0.31 -7.79
C TRP A 101 0.75 0.87 -6.51
N ALA A 102 -0.50 0.51 -6.25
CA ALA A 102 -1.23 0.90 -5.04
C ALA A 102 -2.23 -0.18 -4.59
N LEU A 103 -2.72 -0.04 -3.35
CA LEU A 103 -3.82 -0.81 -2.82
C LEU A 103 -5.14 -0.18 -3.27
N LEU A 104 -5.97 -0.94 -3.98
CA LEU A 104 -7.35 -0.56 -4.29
C LEU A 104 -8.29 -1.19 -3.25
N PRO A 105 -8.96 -0.40 -2.38
CA PRO A 105 -9.87 -0.91 -1.36
C PRO A 105 -11.12 -1.57 -1.92
N PRO A 106 -11.93 -2.24 -1.06
CA PRO A 106 -13.23 -2.76 -1.46
C PRO A 106 -14.14 -1.69 -2.06
N ASP A 107 -14.86 -2.05 -3.13
CA ASP A 107 -15.75 -1.15 -3.88
C ASP A 107 -16.81 -0.52 -2.97
N GLU A 108 -17.35 -1.28 -2.02
CA GLU A 108 -18.34 -0.80 -1.07
C GLU A 108 -17.81 0.37 -0.25
N ILE A 109 -16.53 0.34 0.13
CA ILE A 109 -15.90 1.40 0.92
C ILE A 109 -15.59 2.60 0.03
N VAL A 110 -15.04 2.38 -1.17
CA VAL A 110 -14.79 3.47 -2.12
C VAL A 110 -16.11 4.20 -2.46
N ASN A 111 -17.18 3.45 -2.72
CA ASN A 111 -18.51 4.00 -2.99
C ASN A 111 -19.10 4.76 -1.80
N GLN A 112 -18.87 4.31 -0.57
CA GLN A 112 -19.28 5.08 0.62
C GLN A 112 -18.60 6.45 0.65
N TYR A 113 -17.28 6.52 0.40
CA TYR A 113 -16.59 7.81 0.30
C TYR A 113 -17.10 8.63 -0.89
N ALA A 114 -17.23 8.06 -2.08
CA ALA A 114 -17.70 8.76 -3.28
C ALA A 114 -19.11 9.36 -3.08
N ALA A 115 -20.03 8.62 -2.45
CA ALA A 115 -21.39 9.09 -2.16
C ALA A 115 -21.41 10.36 -1.31
N THR A 116 -20.46 10.53 -0.38
CA THR A 116 -20.34 11.74 0.44
C THR A 116 -19.90 12.97 -0.36
N LEU A 117 -19.13 12.77 -1.43
CA LEU A 117 -18.64 13.84 -2.29
C LEU A 117 -19.67 14.26 -3.35
N ARG A 118 -20.54 13.33 -3.77
CA ARG A 118 -21.57 13.56 -4.80
C ARG A 118 -22.73 14.46 -4.36
N ARG A 119 -22.93 14.68 -3.05
CA ARG A 119 -24.03 15.52 -2.53
C ARG A 119 -23.85 17.03 -2.74
N GLY A 120 -22.75 17.48 -3.36
CA GLY A 120 -22.60 18.89 -3.72
C GLY A 120 -21.22 19.33 -4.21
N ARG A 121 -20.34 18.40 -4.63
CA ARG A 121 -18.91 18.64 -4.92
C ARG A 121 -18.09 19.21 -3.75
N VAL A 122 -18.69 19.35 -2.56
CA VAL A 122 -18.04 19.82 -1.35
C VAL A 122 -18.11 18.71 -0.32
N ALA A 123 -16.93 18.30 0.16
CA ALA A 123 -16.79 17.36 1.25
C ALA A 123 -17.35 17.96 2.54
N VAL A 124 -18.34 17.30 3.16
CA VAL A 124 -18.89 17.68 4.47
C VAL A 124 -18.34 16.73 5.54
N ARG A 125 -17.74 17.29 6.60
CA ARG A 125 -17.09 16.51 7.66
C ARG A 125 -18.04 15.51 8.33
N GLU A 126 -19.29 15.91 8.52
CA GLU A 126 -20.35 15.16 9.19
C GLU A 126 -20.90 14.01 8.33
N ASP A 127 -20.57 13.99 7.04
CA ASP A 127 -21.00 12.94 6.12
C ASP A 127 -19.91 11.88 5.90
N PHE A 128 -18.64 12.18 6.20
CA PHE A 128 -17.54 11.23 5.99
C PHE A 128 -17.78 9.90 6.72
N PRO A 129 -17.59 8.75 6.05
CA PRO A 129 -17.99 7.45 6.58
C PRO A 129 -17.10 7.01 7.74
N ALA A 130 -17.72 6.39 8.74
CA ALA A 130 -17.04 5.77 9.87
C ALA A 130 -16.74 4.29 9.54
N ILE A 131 -15.56 4.04 8.97
CA ILE A 131 -15.09 2.70 8.65
C ILE A 131 -14.45 2.07 9.90
N GLY A 132 -14.80 0.81 10.20
CA GLY A 132 -14.28 0.06 11.33
C GLY A 132 -12.80 -0.30 11.20
N ASN A 133 -12.23 -0.90 12.24
CA ASN A 133 -10.93 -1.56 12.14
C ASN A 133 -11.17 -3.05 11.94
N ASP A 134 -10.75 -3.60 10.81
CA ASP A 134 -10.92 -5.01 10.46
C ASP A 134 -9.81 -5.45 9.48
N ILE A 135 -9.86 -6.71 9.05
CA ILE A 135 -9.12 -7.22 7.91
C ILE A 135 -9.93 -6.95 6.64
N TYR A 136 -9.33 -6.19 5.73
CA TYR A 136 -9.91 -5.83 4.45
C TYR A 136 -9.25 -6.60 3.32
N THR A 137 -10.00 -6.69 2.23
CA THR A 137 -9.55 -7.29 0.98
C THR A 137 -9.24 -6.19 -0.03
N TYR A 138 -8.03 -6.19 -0.57
CA TYR A 138 -7.55 -5.19 -1.54
C TYR A 138 -7.24 -5.85 -2.86
N ARG A 139 -7.43 -5.11 -3.95
CA ARG A 139 -6.86 -5.46 -5.25
C ARG A 139 -5.50 -4.80 -5.41
N PHE A 140 -4.54 -5.54 -5.98
CA PHE A 140 -3.25 -5.00 -6.38
C PHE A 140 -3.42 -4.20 -7.68
N LEU A 141 -3.25 -2.87 -7.61
CA LEU A 141 -3.50 -1.99 -8.76
C LEU A 141 -2.17 -1.50 -9.37
N PRO A 142 -1.80 -1.92 -10.59
CA PRO A 142 -0.63 -1.38 -11.27
C PRO A 142 -0.90 0.05 -11.77
N LEU A 143 0.02 0.98 -11.48
CA LEU A 143 -0.11 2.40 -11.82
C LEU A 143 0.93 2.89 -12.84
N HIS A 144 1.77 1.99 -13.36
CA HIS A 144 2.82 2.36 -14.32
C HIS A 144 3.08 1.25 -15.34
N SER A 145 3.53 1.64 -16.54
CA SER A 145 3.80 0.72 -17.65
C SER A 145 4.90 -0.30 -17.34
N ASP A 146 5.92 0.08 -16.57
CA ASP A 146 6.98 -0.83 -16.10
C ASP A 146 6.43 -2.10 -15.42
N MET A 147 5.26 -2.03 -14.80
CA MET A 147 4.61 -3.19 -14.15
C MET A 147 4.21 -4.29 -15.15
N LYS A 148 4.24 -4.01 -16.46
CA LYS A 148 4.00 -5.00 -17.53
C LYS A 148 5.20 -5.94 -17.77
N THR A 149 6.36 -5.62 -17.20
CA THR A 149 7.63 -6.29 -17.53
C THR A 149 7.98 -7.47 -16.63
N PHE A 150 7.23 -7.69 -15.54
CA PHE A 150 7.46 -8.79 -14.61
C PHE A 150 6.15 -9.32 -14.02
N GLY A 151 6.20 -10.57 -13.54
CA GLY A 151 5.12 -11.18 -12.77
C GLY A 151 5.35 -11.07 -11.26
N VAL A 152 4.28 -11.32 -10.50
CA VAL A 152 4.30 -11.46 -9.04
C VAL A 152 4.02 -12.92 -8.70
N THR A 153 4.93 -13.56 -7.97
CA THR A 153 4.73 -14.93 -7.48
C THR A 153 4.30 -14.91 -6.02
N GLN A 154 3.09 -15.39 -5.75
CA GLN A 154 2.56 -15.54 -4.40
C GLN A 154 2.72 -16.98 -3.92
N GLN A 155 3.20 -17.16 -2.70
CA GLN A 155 3.27 -18.46 -2.04
C GLN A 155 1.91 -18.81 -1.43
N THR A 156 1.31 -19.92 -1.84
CA THR A 156 -0.05 -20.32 -1.46
C THR A 156 -0.09 -21.32 -0.31
N GLN A 157 1.00 -22.04 -0.04
CA GLN A 157 1.09 -23.03 1.05
C GLN A 157 2.39 -22.90 1.84
N HIS A 158 2.34 -23.34 3.10
CA HIS A 158 3.46 -23.29 4.05
C HIS A 158 3.55 -24.60 4.84
N PRO A 159 4.66 -25.36 4.76
CA PRO A 159 5.88 -25.11 3.97
C PRO A 159 5.64 -25.21 2.45
N PRO A 160 6.53 -24.63 1.61
CA PRO A 160 6.36 -24.67 0.16
C PRO A 160 6.71 -26.04 -0.45
N THR A 161 5.91 -26.45 -1.42
CA THR A 161 6.18 -27.48 -2.42
C THR A 161 6.29 -26.84 -3.81
N ALA A 162 6.55 -27.63 -4.85
CA ALA A 162 6.59 -27.13 -6.23
C ALA A 162 5.27 -26.44 -6.65
N ASP A 163 4.14 -26.92 -6.16
CA ASP A 163 2.80 -26.41 -6.50
C ASP A 163 2.31 -25.30 -5.54
N SER A 164 3.17 -24.85 -4.62
CA SER A 164 2.82 -23.84 -3.61
C SER A 164 2.96 -22.40 -4.10
N PHE A 165 2.95 -22.18 -5.42
CA PHE A 165 3.18 -20.87 -6.01
C PHE A 165 2.14 -20.56 -7.09
N ALA A 166 1.50 -19.40 -6.95
CA ALA A 166 0.65 -18.82 -7.97
C ALA A 166 1.36 -17.61 -8.59
N SER A 167 1.40 -17.55 -9.92
CA SER A 167 2.01 -16.44 -10.65
C SER A 167 0.93 -15.55 -11.24
N PHE A 168 1.01 -14.25 -10.97
CA PHE A 168 0.13 -13.23 -11.48
C PHE A 168 0.92 -12.32 -12.41
N VAL A 169 0.37 -12.04 -13.59
CA VAL A 169 0.97 -11.13 -14.58
C VAL A 169 0.05 -9.95 -14.81
N TYR A 170 0.58 -8.84 -15.34
CA TYR A 170 -0.21 -7.64 -15.64
C TYR A 170 -1.50 -7.99 -16.40
N PRO A 171 -2.67 -7.45 -16.00
CA PRO A 171 -2.89 -6.38 -15.00
C PRO A 171 -3.02 -6.87 -13.54
N PHE A 172 -2.58 -8.10 -13.26
CA PHE A 172 -2.62 -8.79 -11.97
C PHE A 172 -4.05 -9.13 -11.52
N ASP A 173 -4.92 -9.44 -12.48
CA ASP A 173 -6.28 -9.89 -12.20
C ASP A 173 -6.26 -11.13 -11.27
N GLY A 174 -7.11 -11.11 -10.25
CA GLY A 174 -7.18 -12.16 -9.25
C GLY A 174 -6.11 -12.10 -8.15
N LEU A 175 -5.13 -11.18 -8.21
CA LEU A 175 -4.21 -10.95 -7.10
C LEU A 175 -4.92 -10.15 -6.00
N ILE A 176 -5.52 -10.90 -5.08
CA ILE A 176 -6.29 -10.39 -3.96
C ILE A 176 -5.44 -10.41 -2.69
N LEU A 177 -5.38 -9.29 -1.99
CA LEU A 177 -4.55 -9.08 -0.81
C LEU A 177 -5.41 -8.97 0.44
N ARG A 178 -5.05 -9.66 1.51
CA ARG A 178 -5.70 -9.50 2.82
C ARG A 178 -4.81 -8.67 3.74
N SER A 179 -5.34 -7.60 4.30
CA SER A 179 -4.54 -6.71 5.14
C SER A 179 -5.37 -5.98 6.20
N HIS A 180 -4.73 -5.65 7.31
CA HIS A 180 -5.28 -4.83 8.40
C HIS A 180 -5.11 -3.33 8.16
N ILE A 181 -4.51 -2.94 7.03
CA ILE A 181 -4.45 -1.54 6.62
C ILE A 181 -5.87 -0.96 6.65
N HIS A 182 -6.01 0.24 7.18
CA HIS A 182 -7.31 0.88 7.20
C HIS A 182 -7.57 1.53 5.82
N PRO A 183 -8.74 1.30 5.19
CA PRO A 183 -9.07 1.77 3.84
C PRO A 183 -8.82 3.25 3.58
N LYS A 184 -9.10 4.15 4.54
CA LYS A 184 -8.81 5.58 4.43
C LYS A 184 -7.35 5.90 4.06
N PHE A 185 -6.36 5.17 4.58
CA PHE A 185 -4.95 5.38 4.20
C PHE A 185 -4.71 4.95 2.76
N ALA A 186 -5.27 3.80 2.35
CA ALA A 186 -5.17 3.30 0.98
C ALA A 186 -5.86 4.23 -0.03
N ILE A 187 -7.06 4.77 0.29
CA ILE A 187 -7.78 5.73 -0.57
C ILE A 187 -6.94 7.00 -0.78
N VAL A 188 -6.41 7.58 0.29
CA VAL A 188 -5.61 8.81 0.20
C VAL A 188 -4.34 8.58 -0.61
N GLU A 189 -3.60 7.51 -0.33
CA GLU A 189 -2.37 7.24 -1.06
C GLU A 189 -2.64 6.89 -2.53
N LEU A 190 -3.69 6.11 -2.80
CA LEU A 190 -4.13 5.82 -4.17
C LEU A 190 -4.43 7.12 -4.92
N GLY A 191 -5.23 8.02 -4.34
CA GLY A 191 -5.53 9.32 -4.93
C GLY A 191 -4.28 10.18 -5.16
N ARG A 192 -3.33 10.20 -4.21
CA ARG A 192 -2.05 10.91 -4.35
C ARG A 192 -1.19 10.38 -5.50
N LYS A 193 -1.13 9.05 -5.66
CA LYS A 193 -0.38 8.40 -6.74
C LYS A 193 -1.06 8.66 -8.09
N MET A 194 -2.38 8.53 -8.12
CA MET A 194 -3.20 8.74 -9.30
C MET A 194 -3.15 10.19 -9.82
N ALA A 195 -3.09 11.19 -8.94
CA ALA A 195 -2.94 12.59 -9.31
C ALA A 195 -1.62 12.93 -10.04
N ARG A 196 -0.68 11.98 -10.11
CA ARG A 196 0.60 12.12 -10.82
C ARG A 196 0.62 11.39 -12.17
N LEU A 197 -0.45 10.69 -12.52
CA LEU A 197 -0.53 9.93 -13.77
C LEU A 197 -0.82 10.85 -14.96
N GLY A 198 -0.17 10.57 -16.08
CA GLY A 198 -0.53 11.17 -17.36
C GLY A 198 -1.79 10.54 -17.96
N PRO A 199 -2.47 11.22 -18.91
CA PRO A 199 -3.68 10.72 -19.56
C PRO A 199 -3.54 9.32 -20.18
N GLU A 200 -2.34 8.99 -20.67
CA GLU A 200 -2.00 7.71 -21.29
C GLU A 200 -2.06 6.51 -20.33
N VAL A 201 -1.86 6.75 -19.03
CA VAL A 201 -2.03 5.74 -17.99
C VAL A 201 -3.42 5.84 -17.35
N TRP A 202 -3.88 7.07 -17.09
CA TRP A 202 -5.16 7.32 -16.44
C TRP A 202 -6.35 6.74 -17.21
N VAL A 203 -6.48 7.03 -18.52
CA VAL A 203 -7.66 6.65 -19.30
C VAL A 203 -7.85 5.13 -19.37
N PRO A 204 -6.82 4.32 -19.70
CA PRO A 204 -6.96 2.86 -19.65
C PRO A 204 -7.28 2.34 -18.25
N LEU A 205 -6.67 2.94 -17.21
CA LEU A 205 -6.87 2.55 -15.81
C LEU A 205 -8.34 2.74 -15.39
N VAL A 206 -8.94 3.91 -15.62
CA VAL A 206 -10.35 4.13 -15.26
C VAL A 206 -11.32 3.37 -16.15
N THR A 207 -10.94 3.08 -17.40
CA THR A 207 -11.73 2.22 -18.30
C THR A 207 -11.79 0.79 -17.76
N GLN A 208 -10.66 0.27 -17.28
CA GLN A 208 -10.57 -1.07 -16.72
C GLN A 208 -11.16 -1.16 -15.30
N TRP A 209 -11.00 -0.11 -14.48
CA TRP A 209 -11.55 -0.04 -13.12
C TRP A 209 -12.39 1.23 -12.95
N PRO A 210 -13.67 1.23 -13.37
CA PRO A 210 -14.54 2.41 -13.29
C PRO A 210 -14.77 2.95 -11.87
N ILE A 211 -14.53 2.14 -10.84
CA ILE A 211 -14.56 2.53 -9.42
C ILE A 211 -13.56 3.66 -9.09
N LEU A 212 -12.58 3.92 -9.97
CA LEU A 212 -11.58 4.97 -9.82
C LEU A 212 -12.05 6.36 -10.27
N ASP A 213 -13.17 6.43 -11.00
CA ASP A 213 -13.77 7.68 -11.51
C ASP A 213 -14.99 8.12 -10.69
N THR A 214 -15.22 7.52 -9.51
CA THR A 214 -16.45 7.70 -8.73
C THR A 214 -16.50 8.93 -7.83
#